data_AF-A0A8S4NI10-F1
#
_entry.id   AF-A0A8S4NI10-F1
#
_cell.length_a   1.000
_cell.length_b   1.000
_cell.length_c   1.000
_cell.angle_alpha   90.00
_cell.angle_beta   90.00
_cell.angle_gamma   90.00
#
_symmetry.space_group_name_H-M   'P 1'
#
loop_
_entity.id
_entity.type
_entity.pdbx_description
1 polymer ?
#
loop_
_entity_poly.entity_id
_entity_poly.type
_entity_poly.pdbx_seq_one_letter_code
_entity_poly.pdbx_strand_id
1 'polypeptide(L)'
;ETDILMFSKDTDSYMIGLPHISSLKKNVFINIGGSKSISEVYISVNNLYKNIFRDYSVQTLESSSLGKVIQTVFISSGCDYVSSFKGFSKSFVFETFFKYCEFISGKDSIQLNLGSLSDTSVEHFELGFLSFLRLIGCLFFTRCKSSFYEFIFDEHPVSLFNYFCKPHFAPFDNHIIWLDSIREKNSVRDFRERWLPTVDALKLHWKRSCWVSQVWFQCLNSTVVYPNLDDWGWSVSEGVISVIWDSDKNMREVDENIIFLLKGCSCKKEPFCSRSCGCKNRPGGCGPTCLCKGGLNCKNPVNLNKIKEASEKINESPQNNDENSTDHENSELNDILSIDDFGFNTDDDSSSDDENDFNDIL
;
A
#
# COMPACT_ATOMS: atom_id res chain seq x y z
N GLU A 1 -19.84 13.49 36.47
CA GLU A 1 -18.68 13.14 35.63
C GLU A 1 -18.55 14.20 34.55
N THR A 2 -17.34 14.61 34.18
CA THR A 2 -17.14 15.71 33.21
C THR A 2 -16.93 15.13 31.82
N ASP A 3 -17.82 15.48 30.90
CA ASP A 3 -17.68 15.15 29.48
C ASP A 3 -16.44 15.84 28.88
N ILE A 4 -15.86 15.22 27.85
CA ILE A 4 -14.72 15.75 27.10
C ILE A 4 -15.28 16.40 25.84
N LEU A 5 -14.96 17.67 25.66
CA LEU A 5 -15.22 18.40 24.42
C LEU A 5 -13.88 18.74 23.74
N MET A 6 -13.73 18.33 22.50
CA MET A 6 -12.57 18.61 21.66
C MET A 6 -12.99 19.42 20.43
N PHE A 7 -12.22 20.43 20.08
CA PHE A 7 -12.42 21.22 18.87
C PHE A 7 -11.41 20.77 17.81
N SER A 8 -11.88 20.08 16.79
CA SER A 8 -11.02 19.65 15.69
C SER A 8 -11.83 19.42 14.42
N LYS A 9 -11.39 20.06 13.34
CA LYS A 9 -11.93 19.84 12.00
C LYS A 9 -11.36 18.59 11.33
N ASP A 10 -10.32 18.01 11.93
CA ASP A 10 -9.63 16.87 11.37
C ASP A 10 -10.35 15.56 11.72
N THR A 11 -10.58 14.75 10.70
CA THR A 11 -11.21 13.43 10.83
C THR A 11 -10.39 12.46 11.69
N ASP A 12 -9.08 12.66 11.75
CA ASP A 12 -8.17 11.81 12.53
C ASP A 12 -8.51 11.88 14.03
N SER A 13 -9.04 13.01 14.49
CA SER A 13 -9.30 13.28 15.90
C SER A 13 -10.31 12.32 16.53
N TYR A 14 -11.34 11.89 15.79
CA TYR A 14 -12.32 10.93 16.31
C TYR A 14 -11.87 9.47 16.14
N MET A 15 -10.83 9.21 15.34
CA MET A 15 -10.24 7.87 15.19
C MET A 15 -9.14 7.59 16.21
N ILE A 16 -8.39 8.60 16.64
CA ILE A 16 -7.31 8.48 17.64
C ILE A 16 -7.83 7.91 18.98
N GLY A 17 -8.96 8.42 19.47
CA GLY A 17 -9.53 8.01 20.76
C GLY A 17 -10.41 6.76 20.71
N LEU A 18 -10.77 6.28 19.52
CA LEU A 18 -11.75 5.20 19.34
C LEU A 18 -11.35 3.88 20.05
N PRO A 19 -10.07 3.43 20.05
CA PRO A 19 -9.67 2.23 20.77
C PRO A 19 -9.88 2.31 22.29
N HIS A 20 -9.93 3.52 22.86
CA HIS A 20 -10.03 3.74 24.30
C HIS A 20 -11.44 4.05 24.77
N ILE A 21 -12.40 4.21 23.86
CA ILE A 21 -13.73 4.72 24.22
C ILE A 21 -14.50 3.81 25.17
N SER A 22 -14.21 2.49 25.14
CA SER A 22 -14.81 1.51 26.04
C SER A 22 -14.23 1.57 27.46
N SER A 23 -12.98 2.03 27.61
CA SER A 23 -12.32 2.23 28.91
C SER A 23 -12.53 3.63 29.47
N LEU A 24 -12.78 4.62 28.59
CA LEU A 24 -13.13 5.98 28.96
C LEU A 24 -14.54 6.03 29.58
N LYS A 25 -14.61 6.28 30.89
CA LYS A 25 -15.85 6.55 31.63
C LYS A 25 -16.40 7.97 31.39
N LYS A 26 -16.19 8.52 30.20
CA LYS A 26 -16.56 9.89 29.83
C LYS A 26 -17.17 9.90 28.43
N ASN A 27 -18.12 10.80 28.19
CA ASN A 27 -18.55 11.07 26.82
C ASN A 27 -17.54 11.99 26.15
N VAL A 28 -17.17 11.66 24.92
CA VAL A 28 -16.25 12.43 24.09
C VAL A 28 -17.03 12.99 22.91
N PHE A 29 -17.04 14.32 22.81
CA PHE A 29 -17.65 15.07 21.73
C PHE A 29 -16.56 15.80 20.95
N ILE A 30 -16.60 15.71 19.63
CA ILE A 30 -15.68 16.41 18.74
C ILE A 30 -16.50 17.37 17.89
N ASN A 31 -16.20 18.67 17.99
CA ASN A 31 -16.77 19.69 17.13
C ASN A 31 -16.06 19.65 15.78
N ILE A 32 -16.79 19.23 14.74
CA ILE A 32 -16.33 19.17 13.34
C ILE A 32 -16.84 20.36 12.50
N GLY A 33 -17.48 21.35 13.15
CA GLY A 33 -18.05 22.52 12.50
C GLY A 33 -16.99 23.38 11.79
N GLY A 34 -17.35 23.91 10.63
CA GLY A 34 -16.55 24.92 9.94
C GLY A 34 -16.56 26.24 10.70
N SER A 35 -15.54 27.07 10.52
CA SER A 35 -15.50 28.42 11.14
C SER A 35 -16.57 29.38 10.58
N LYS A 36 -17.32 28.94 9.57
CA LYS A 36 -18.38 29.69 8.89
C LYS A 36 -19.77 29.05 9.02
N SER A 37 -19.92 27.89 9.69
CA SER A 37 -21.24 27.27 9.84
C SER A 37 -22.02 27.96 10.96
N ILE A 38 -23.29 28.25 10.68
CA ILE A 38 -24.22 28.89 11.63
C ILE A 38 -24.58 27.92 12.77
N SER A 39 -24.48 26.61 12.52
CA SER A 39 -24.66 25.54 13.50
C SER A 39 -23.33 24.84 13.79
N GLU A 40 -23.07 24.59 15.06
CA GLU A 40 -21.98 23.73 15.50
C GLU A 40 -22.38 22.27 15.30
N VAL A 41 -21.53 21.51 14.60
CA VAL A 41 -21.75 20.08 14.34
C VAL A 41 -20.83 19.29 15.25
N TYR A 42 -21.42 18.37 16.00
CA TYR A 42 -20.71 17.54 16.98
C TYR A 42 -20.84 16.07 16.64
N ILE A 43 -19.72 15.34 16.69
CA ILE A 43 -19.68 13.89 16.67
C ILE A 43 -19.49 13.39 18.10
N SER A 44 -20.39 12.52 18.56
CA SER A 44 -20.17 11.74 19.78
C SER A 44 -19.39 10.47 19.43
N VAL A 45 -18.13 10.39 19.87
CA VAL A 45 -17.26 9.22 19.63
C VAL A 45 -17.85 7.97 20.28
N ASN A 46 -18.48 8.12 21.46
CA ASN A 46 -19.16 7.02 22.14
C ASN A 46 -20.33 6.48 21.32
N ASN A 47 -21.13 7.36 20.69
CA ASN A 47 -22.24 6.92 19.84
C ASN A 47 -21.73 6.29 18.53
N LEU A 48 -20.68 6.85 17.93
CA LEU A 48 -20.00 6.24 16.79
C LEU A 48 -19.56 4.81 17.11
N TYR A 49 -18.86 4.61 18.22
CA TYR A 49 -18.43 3.28 18.66
C TYR A 49 -19.61 2.33 18.91
N LYS A 50 -20.67 2.80 19.59
CA LYS A 50 -21.88 1.99 19.82
C LYS A 50 -22.56 1.59 18.52
N ASN A 51 -22.61 2.47 17.53
CA ASN A 51 -23.21 2.18 16.23
C ASN A 51 -22.38 1.15 15.46
N ILE A 52 -21.05 1.31 15.42
CA ILE A 52 -20.15 0.32 14.83
C ILE A 52 -20.32 -1.04 15.55
N PHE A 53 -20.32 -1.04 16.88
CA PHE A 53 -20.46 -2.27 17.68
C PHE A 53 -21.78 -3.01 17.44
N ARG A 54 -22.85 -2.29 17.06
CA ARG A 54 -24.15 -2.88 16.75
C ARG A 54 -24.24 -3.44 15.32
N ASP A 55 -23.27 -3.10 14.46
CA ASP A 55 -23.25 -3.60 13.10
C ASP A 55 -23.05 -5.12 13.09
N TYR A 56 -23.88 -5.82 12.30
CA TYR A 56 -23.83 -7.28 12.22
C TYR A 56 -22.48 -7.77 11.67
N SER A 57 -21.86 -7.02 10.76
CA SER A 57 -20.62 -7.40 10.10
C SER A 57 -19.42 -7.51 11.06
N VAL A 58 -19.44 -6.79 12.18
CA VAL A 58 -18.33 -6.79 13.15
C VAL A 58 -18.54 -7.75 14.32
N GLN A 59 -19.64 -8.50 14.36
CA GLN A 59 -19.93 -9.44 15.44
C GLN A 59 -18.91 -10.58 15.55
N THR A 60 -18.16 -10.84 14.48
CA THR A 60 -17.09 -11.86 14.42
C THR A 60 -15.76 -11.37 14.99
N LEU A 61 -15.64 -10.07 15.31
CA LEU A 61 -14.45 -9.47 15.90
C LEU A 61 -14.45 -9.57 17.42
N GLU A 62 -13.27 -9.40 18.04
CA GLU A 62 -13.24 -9.19 19.49
C GLU A 62 -13.77 -7.81 19.86
N SER A 63 -14.74 -7.75 20.75
CA SER A 63 -15.27 -6.49 21.29
C SER A 63 -14.18 -5.57 21.87
N SER A 64 -13.11 -6.14 22.43
CA SER A 64 -11.99 -5.39 23.01
C SER A 64 -11.08 -4.77 21.94
N SER A 65 -11.02 -5.36 20.73
CA SER A 65 -10.12 -4.95 19.65
C SER A 65 -10.81 -4.14 18.56
N LEU A 66 -12.15 -4.10 18.54
CA LEU A 66 -12.95 -3.41 17.53
C LEU A 66 -12.47 -1.98 17.27
N GLY A 67 -12.30 -1.16 18.32
CA GLY A 67 -11.87 0.23 18.16
C GLY A 67 -10.48 0.33 17.51
N LYS A 68 -9.58 -0.61 17.82
CA LYS A 68 -8.25 -0.69 17.22
C LYS A 68 -8.31 -1.16 15.76
N VAL A 69 -9.14 -2.16 15.44
CA VAL A 69 -9.37 -2.61 14.06
C VAL A 69 -9.85 -1.45 13.18
N ILE A 70 -10.87 -0.71 13.63
CA ILE A 70 -11.42 0.43 12.89
C ILE A 70 -10.38 1.54 12.72
N GLN A 71 -9.62 1.85 13.77
CA GLN A 71 -8.52 2.80 13.69
C GLN A 71 -7.48 2.35 12.65
N THR A 72 -7.11 1.08 12.62
CA THR A 72 -6.13 0.56 11.66
C THR A 72 -6.66 0.58 10.22
N VAL A 73 -7.94 0.27 9.99
CA VAL A 73 -8.58 0.43 8.66
C VAL A 73 -8.49 1.89 8.21
N PHE A 74 -8.78 2.83 9.13
CA PHE A 74 -8.67 4.26 8.84
C PHE A 74 -7.25 4.66 8.44
N ILE A 75 -6.25 4.33 9.27
CA ILE A 75 -4.84 4.65 9.03
C ILE A 75 -4.35 4.04 7.72
N SER A 76 -4.62 2.76 7.50
CA SER A 76 -4.11 2.03 6.33
C SER A 76 -4.80 2.45 5.02
N SER A 77 -5.99 3.06 5.08
CA SER A 77 -6.62 3.72 3.93
C SER A 77 -5.97 5.07 3.56
N GLY A 78 -5.09 5.57 4.43
CA GLY A 78 -4.30 6.79 4.28
C GLY A 78 -4.43 7.71 5.50
N CYS A 79 -3.42 8.50 5.80
CA CYS A 79 -3.45 9.64 6.71
C CYS A 79 -2.22 10.50 6.41
N ASP A 80 -1.93 11.52 7.21
CA ASP A 80 -0.75 12.36 6.99
C ASP A 80 0.58 11.57 6.94
N TYR A 81 0.62 10.38 7.55
CA TYR A 81 1.81 9.54 7.65
C TYR A 81 1.81 8.34 6.68
N VAL A 82 0.67 8.05 6.04
CA VAL A 82 0.47 6.86 5.21
C VAL A 82 -0.27 7.26 3.95
N SER A 83 0.29 6.98 2.78
CA SER A 83 -0.37 7.32 1.50
C SER A 83 -1.69 6.57 1.32
N SER A 84 -2.64 7.15 0.59
CA SER A 84 -3.85 6.43 0.19
C SER A 84 -3.61 5.58 -1.06
N PHE A 85 -4.44 4.55 -1.25
CA PHE A 85 -4.44 3.77 -2.49
C PHE A 85 -5.20 4.52 -3.58
N LYS A 86 -4.53 4.83 -4.69
CA LYS A 86 -5.13 5.57 -5.81
C LYS A 86 -6.41 4.89 -6.29
N GLY A 87 -7.48 5.69 -6.39
CA GLY A 87 -8.79 5.24 -6.87
C GLY A 87 -9.63 4.48 -5.85
N PHE A 88 -9.25 4.49 -4.58
CA PHE A 88 -10.10 4.03 -3.48
C PHE A 88 -10.31 5.18 -2.49
N SER A 89 -11.56 5.57 -2.26
CA SER A 89 -11.91 6.51 -1.20
C SER A 89 -11.87 5.81 0.16
N LYS A 90 -11.76 6.58 1.25
CA LYS A 90 -11.88 6.02 2.61
C LYS A 90 -13.20 5.30 2.81
N SER A 91 -14.32 5.86 2.33
CA SER A 91 -15.63 5.20 2.48
C SER A 91 -15.63 3.83 1.81
N PHE A 92 -15.07 3.74 0.59
CA PHE A 92 -15.01 2.48 -0.13
C PHE A 92 -14.14 1.44 0.59
N VAL A 93 -13.05 1.88 1.24
CA VAL A 93 -12.24 1.00 2.08
C VAL A 93 -13.03 0.47 3.27
N PHE A 94 -13.79 1.33 3.94
CA PHE A 94 -14.68 0.93 5.04
C PHE A 94 -15.81 0.01 4.58
N GLU A 95 -16.49 0.33 3.48
CA GLU A 95 -17.53 -0.52 2.89
C GLU A 95 -17.00 -1.91 2.56
N THR A 96 -15.81 -1.98 1.96
CA THR A 96 -15.13 -3.25 1.67
C THR A 96 -14.77 -4.00 2.94
N PHE A 97 -14.24 -3.29 3.95
CA PHE A 97 -13.92 -3.88 5.24
C PHE A 97 -15.17 -4.48 5.90
N PHE A 98 -16.26 -3.72 6.06
CA PHE A 98 -17.49 -4.23 6.67
C PHE A 98 -18.08 -5.40 5.89
N LYS A 99 -18.08 -5.33 4.55
CA LYS A 99 -18.58 -6.42 3.71
C LYS A 99 -17.82 -7.75 3.90
N TYR A 100 -16.52 -7.69 4.16
CA TYR A 100 -15.65 -8.87 4.27
C TYR A 100 -14.97 -8.98 5.64
N CYS A 101 -15.57 -8.40 6.68
CA CYS A 101 -14.97 -8.20 7.98
C CYS A 101 -14.48 -9.51 8.63
N GLU A 102 -15.34 -10.53 8.58
CA GLU A 102 -15.03 -11.87 9.09
C GLU A 102 -13.80 -12.49 8.41
N PHE A 103 -13.68 -12.37 7.09
CA PHE A 103 -12.51 -12.87 6.37
C PHE A 103 -11.25 -12.05 6.70
N ILE A 104 -11.38 -10.72 6.81
CA ILE A 104 -10.24 -9.83 7.00
C ILE A 104 -9.69 -9.93 8.44
N SER A 105 -10.54 -9.92 9.46
CA SER A 105 -10.14 -9.84 10.88
C SER A 105 -11.00 -10.65 11.84
N GLY A 106 -11.92 -11.48 11.33
CA GLY A 106 -12.74 -12.35 12.16
C GLY A 106 -11.92 -13.41 12.90
N LYS A 107 -12.46 -13.88 14.02
CA LYS A 107 -11.80 -14.88 14.89
C LYS A 107 -11.81 -16.31 14.35
N ASP A 108 -12.32 -16.53 13.14
CA ASP A 108 -12.83 -17.84 12.80
C ASP A 108 -11.74 -18.90 12.58
N SER A 109 -11.99 -20.05 13.20
CA SER A 109 -11.09 -21.16 13.56
C SER A 109 -10.43 -21.95 12.41
N ILE A 110 -10.52 -21.47 11.17
CA ILE A 110 -9.84 -22.09 10.03
C ILE A 110 -8.40 -21.55 10.04
N GLN A 111 -7.40 -22.44 10.05
CA GLN A 111 -5.96 -22.13 10.03
C GLN A 111 -5.50 -21.14 8.93
N LEU A 112 -6.39 -20.76 8.03
CA LEU A 112 -6.17 -19.89 6.88
C LEU A 112 -6.44 -18.40 7.18
N ASN A 113 -7.28 -18.08 8.16
CA ASN A 113 -7.66 -16.69 8.52
C ASN A 113 -6.91 -16.21 9.77
N LEU A 114 -5.58 -16.31 9.75
CA LEU A 114 -4.75 -15.90 10.87
C LEU A 114 -4.63 -14.38 10.98
N GLY A 115 -4.63 -13.90 12.22
CA GLY A 115 -4.38 -12.50 12.57
C GLY A 115 -5.60 -11.58 12.49
N SER A 116 -5.41 -10.38 13.03
CA SER A 116 -6.38 -9.29 13.04
C SER A 116 -5.70 -7.99 12.64
N LEU A 117 -6.44 -7.05 12.04
CA LEU A 117 -5.96 -5.67 11.83
C LEU A 117 -5.67 -4.92 13.16
N SER A 118 -6.02 -5.50 14.31
CA SER A 118 -5.60 -5.00 15.62
C SER A 118 -4.16 -5.39 16.02
N ASP A 119 -3.53 -6.32 15.29
CA ASP A 119 -2.19 -6.86 15.55
C ASP A 119 -1.09 -5.92 14.98
N THR A 120 -0.98 -4.73 15.56
CA THR A 120 -0.04 -3.68 15.10
C THR A 120 1.27 -3.63 15.89
N SER A 121 1.44 -4.49 16.90
CA SER A 121 2.68 -4.58 17.70
C SER A 121 3.78 -5.33 16.94
N VAL A 122 5.05 -5.11 17.31
CA VAL A 122 6.21 -5.83 16.75
C VAL A 122 6.03 -7.36 16.82
N GLU A 123 5.56 -7.88 17.96
CA GLU A 123 5.40 -9.32 18.20
C GLU A 123 4.36 -10.00 17.28
N HIS A 124 3.32 -9.25 16.90
CA HIS A 124 2.18 -9.77 16.12
C HIS A 124 2.13 -9.17 14.71
N PHE A 125 3.18 -8.47 14.29
CA PHE A 125 3.23 -7.70 13.05
C PHE A 125 2.87 -8.54 11.82
N GLU A 126 3.42 -9.75 11.71
CA GLU A 126 3.19 -10.64 10.58
C GLU A 126 1.75 -11.15 10.54
N LEU A 127 1.10 -11.37 11.70
CA LEU A 127 -0.31 -11.75 11.76
C LEU A 127 -1.21 -10.63 11.27
N GLY A 128 -0.98 -9.40 11.76
CA GLY A 128 -1.72 -8.24 11.28
C GLY A 128 -1.46 -7.95 9.80
N PHE A 129 -0.26 -8.26 9.31
CA PHE A 129 0.07 -8.12 7.89
C PHE A 129 -0.78 -9.05 7.02
N LEU A 130 -1.01 -10.30 7.44
CA LEU A 130 -1.91 -11.22 6.70
C LEU A 130 -3.33 -10.64 6.61
N SER A 131 -3.88 -10.09 7.70
CA SER A 131 -5.18 -9.41 7.68
C SER A 131 -5.18 -8.21 6.74
N PHE A 132 -4.11 -7.44 6.72
CA PHE A 132 -3.95 -6.32 5.81
C PHE A 132 -3.91 -6.78 4.34
N LEU A 133 -3.18 -7.85 4.02
CA LEU A 133 -3.20 -8.44 2.68
C LEU A 133 -4.60 -8.88 2.25
N ARG A 134 -5.43 -9.41 3.17
CA ARG A 134 -6.84 -9.74 2.91
C ARG A 134 -7.67 -8.50 2.58
N LEU A 135 -7.51 -7.42 3.34
CA LEU A 135 -8.18 -6.14 3.04
C LEU A 135 -7.80 -5.64 1.64
N ILE A 136 -6.51 -5.59 1.32
CA ILE A 136 -6.01 -5.12 0.02
C ILE A 136 -6.49 -6.02 -1.12
N GLY A 137 -6.44 -7.33 -0.95
CA GLY A 137 -6.92 -8.26 -1.96
C GLY A 137 -8.43 -8.09 -2.21
N CYS A 138 -9.24 -7.93 -1.17
CA CYS A 138 -10.66 -7.62 -1.33
C CYS A 138 -10.89 -6.30 -2.09
N LEU A 139 -10.13 -5.24 -1.79
CA LEU A 139 -10.24 -3.95 -2.47
C LEU A 139 -9.95 -4.07 -3.96
N PHE A 140 -8.79 -4.61 -4.32
CA PHE A 140 -8.36 -4.67 -5.72
C PHE A 140 -9.10 -5.75 -6.52
N PHE A 141 -9.63 -6.78 -5.87
CA PHE A 141 -10.51 -7.74 -6.51
C PHE A 141 -11.76 -7.08 -7.09
N THR A 142 -12.33 -6.05 -6.43
CA THR A 142 -13.54 -5.37 -6.93
C THR A 142 -13.37 -4.77 -8.33
N ARG A 143 -12.15 -4.37 -8.71
CA ARG A 143 -11.82 -3.80 -10.03
C ARG A 143 -11.76 -4.84 -11.15
N CYS A 144 -11.43 -6.07 -10.80
CA CYS A 144 -11.13 -7.13 -11.76
C CYS A 144 -11.98 -8.39 -11.61
N LYS A 145 -13.01 -8.39 -10.75
CA LYS A 145 -13.85 -9.56 -10.41
C LYS A 145 -14.39 -10.33 -11.63
N SER A 146 -14.79 -9.64 -12.70
CA SER A 146 -15.26 -10.28 -13.94
C SER A 146 -14.17 -11.03 -14.72
N SER A 147 -12.90 -10.85 -14.37
CA SER A 147 -11.77 -11.58 -14.97
C SER A 147 -11.55 -12.95 -14.34
N PHE A 148 -12.30 -13.28 -13.29
CA PHE A 148 -12.14 -14.51 -12.51
C PHE A 148 -13.30 -15.50 -12.68
N TYR A 149 -14.21 -15.29 -13.65
CA TYR A 149 -15.30 -16.23 -13.92
C TYR A 149 -14.84 -17.65 -14.26
N GLU A 150 -13.60 -17.80 -14.77
CA GLU A 150 -12.99 -19.11 -15.03
C GLU A 150 -12.64 -19.89 -13.76
N PHE A 151 -12.52 -19.20 -12.61
CA PHE A 151 -12.13 -19.78 -11.32
C PHE A 151 -13.29 -19.82 -10.32
N ILE A 152 -14.11 -18.76 -10.29
CA ILE A 152 -15.21 -18.59 -9.33
C ILE A 152 -16.44 -17.99 -10.01
N PHE A 153 -17.61 -18.52 -9.68
CA PHE A 153 -18.88 -18.08 -10.26
C PHE A 153 -19.58 -16.97 -9.47
N ASP A 154 -19.29 -16.86 -8.17
CA ASP A 154 -19.99 -15.99 -7.22
C ASP A 154 -19.39 -14.57 -7.11
N GLU A 155 -18.31 -14.29 -7.85
CA GLU A 155 -17.55 -13.04 -7.77
C GLU A 155 -17.22 -12.62 -6.33
N HIS A 156 -16.88 -13.60 -5.48
CA HIS A 156 -16.58 -13.35 -4.08
C HIS A 156 -15.07 -13.46 -3.81
N PRO A 157 -14.42 -12.44 -3.20
CA PRO A 157 -12.96 -12.46 -3.00
C PRO A 157 -12.50 -13.62 -2.11
N VAL A 158 -13.33 -14.02 -1.14
CA VAL A 158 -13.06 -15.18 -0.26
C VAL A 158 -13.07 -16.49 -1.06
N SER A 159 -13.99 -16.63 -2.01
CA SER A 159 -14.05 -17.81 -2.89
C SER A 159 -12.82 -17.87 -3.77
N LEU A 160 -12.33 -16.72 -4.26
CA LEU A 160 -11.09 -16.67 -5.01
C LEU A 160 -9.88 -17.05 -4.14
N PHE A 161 -9.81 -16.51 -2.92
CA PHE A 161 -8.75 -16.86 -1.98
C PHE A 161 -8.73 -18.37 -1.72
N ASN A 162 -9.89 -18.97 -1.41
CA ASN A 162 -10.02 -20.40 -1.17
C ASN A 162 -9.65 -21.27 -2.38
N TYR A 163 -9.89 -20.78 -3.61
CA TYR A 163 -9.49 -21.48 -4.83
C TYR A 163 -7.96 -21.63 -4.94
N PHE A 164 -7.23 -20.53 -4.68
CA PHE A 164 -5.77 -20.52 -4.73
C PHE A 164 -5.12 -21.13 -3.49
N CYS A 165 -5.77 -21.02 -2.34
CA CYS A 165 -5.24 -21.49 -1.07
C CYS A 165 -5.00 -23.00 -1.08
N LYS A 166 -3.76 -23.42 -0.81
CA LYS A 166 -3.36 -24.82 -0.69
C LYS A 166 -3.03 -25.15 0.76
N PRO A 167 -3.59 -26.23 1.35
CA PRO A 167 -3.35 -26.59 2.75
C PRO A 167 -1.88 -26.85 3.12
N HIS A 168 -1.04 -27.19 2.14
CA HIS A 168 0.38 -27.49 2.36
C HIS A 168 1.29 -26.26 2.25
N PHE A 169 0.76 -25.11 1.84
CA PHE A 169 1.52 -23.87 1.75
C PHE A 169 1.42 -23.08 3.04
N ALA A 170 2.47 -22.32 3.35
CA ALA A 170 2.41 -21.43 4.50
C ALA A 170 1.31 -20.38 4.28
N PRO A 171 0.67 -19.87 5.36
CA PRO A 171 -0.36 -18.85 5.24
C PRO A 171 0.08 -17.65 4.40
N PHE A 172 1.31 -17.19 4.59
CA PHE A 172 1.88 -16.09 3.81
C PHE A 172 1.88 -16.40 2.30
N ASP A 173 2.43 -17.54 1.90
CA ASP A 173 2.51 -17.96 0.49
C ASP A 173 1.14 -18.03 -0.19
N ASN A 174 0.11 -18.51 0.53
CA ASN A 174 -1.27 -18.52 0.03
C ASN A 174 -1.79 -17.10 -0.26
N HIS A 175 -1.45 -16.11 0.57
CA HIS A 175 -1.82 -14.71 0.31
C HIS A 175 -1.05 -14.14 -0.88
N ILE A 176 0.24 -14.48 -1.04
CA ILE A 176 1.06 -14.03 -2.19
C ILE A 176 0.47 -14.54 -3.50
N ILE A 177 0.21 -15.85 -3.60
CA ILE A 177 -0.34 -16.47 -4.81
C ILE A 177 -1.68 -15.83 -5.18
N TRP A 178 -2.56 -15.63 -4.18
CA TRP A 178 -3.84 -14.99 -4.40
C TRP A 178 -3.70 -13.52 -4.87
N LEU A 179 -2.86 -12.72 -4.21
CA LEU A 179 -2.63 -11.32 -4.58
C LEU A 179 -1.95 -11.18 -5.95
N ASP A 180 -1.00 -12.05 -6.28
CA ASP A 180 -0.33 -12.05 -7.58
C ASP A 180 -1.33 -12.33 -8.70
N SER A 181 -2.29 -13.24 -8.49
CA SER A 181 -3.37 -13.48 -9.45
C SER A 181 -4.24 -12.23 -9.66
N ILE A 182 -4.54 -11.49 -8.59
CA ILE A 182 -5.28 -10.22 -8.65
C ILE A 182 -4.46 -9.14 -9.36
N ARG A 183 -3.15 -9.07 -9.10
CA ARG A 183 -2.22 -8.11 -9.72
C ARG A 183 -2.14 -8.34 -11.22
N GLU A 184 -1.99 -9.60 -11.65
CA GLU A 184 -1.92 -9.97 -13.07
C GLU A 184 -3.16 -9.50 -13.82
N LYS A 185 -4.36 -9.84 -13.32
CA LYS A 185 -5.62 -9.43 -13.96
C LYS A 185 -5.88 -7.91 -13.88
N ASN A 186 -5.45 -7.22 -12.81
CA ASN A 186 -5.53 -5.76 -12.71
C ASN A 186 -4.61 -5.06 -13.72
N SER A 187 -3.38 -5.55 -13.88
CA SER A 187 -2.35 -4.90 -14.70
C SER A 187 -2.74 -4.78 -16.18
N VAL A 188 -3.58 -5.69 -16.66
CA VAL A 188 -4.09 -5.71 -18.05
C VAL A 188 -5.20 -4.67 -18.28
N ARG A 189 -5.92 -4.27 -17.22
CA ARG A 189 -7.16 -3.50 -17.34
C ARG A 189 -7.04 -2.04 -16.89
N ASP A 190 -6.04 -1.71 -16.09
CA ASP A 190 -5.95 -0.39 -15.45
C ASP A 190 -4.62 0.31 -15.71
N PHE A 191 -4.58 1.61 -15.42
CA PHE A 191 -3.38 2.42 -15.45
C PHE A 191 -2.44 2.02 -14.31
N ARG A 192 -1.13 2.14 -14.51
CA ARG A 192 -0.09 1.70 -13.57
C ARG A 192 -0.30 2.23 -12.14
N GLU A 193 -0.75 3.47 -11.99
CA GLU A 193 -1.03 4.10 -10.70
C GLU A 193 -2.13 3.39 -9.88
N ARG A 194 -2.98 2.61 -10.56
CA ARG A 194 -4.10 1.88 -9.98
C ARG A 194 -3.83 0.38 -9.90
N TRP A 195 -2.62 -0.06 -10.20
CA TRP A 195 -2.24 -1.45 -10.05
C TRP A 195 -2.14 -1.82 -8.57
N LEU A 196 -2.39 -3.09 -8.27
CA LEU A 196 -2.09 -3.64 -6.94
C LEU A 196 -0.57 -3.50 -6.70
N PRO A 197 -0.13 -2.86 -5.61
CA PRO A 197 1.28 -2.76 -5.28
C PRO A 197 1.93 -4.14 -5.09
N THR A 198 3.26 -4.16 -5.12
CA THR A 198 4.06 -5.33 -4.75
C THR A 198 3.83 -5.65 -3.26
N VAL A 199 4.06 -6.91 -2.88
CA VAL A 199 3.92 -7.32 -1.48
C VAL A 199 4.93 -6.59 -0.59
N ASP A 200 6.14 -6.32 -1.10
CA ASP A 200 7.16 -5.55 -0.39
C ASP A 200 6.69 -4.11 -0.11
N ALA A 201 6.14 -3.42 -1.11
CA ALA A 201 5.53 -2.11 -0.92
C ALA A 201 4.36 -2.15 0.07
N LEU A 202 3.51 -3.18 0.01
CA LEU A 202 2.42 -3.39 0.97
C LEU A 202 2.95 -3.64 2.39
N LYS A 203 4.07 -4.37 2.54
CA LYS A 203 4.72 -4.62 3.84
C LYS A 203 5.22 -3.32 4.46
N LEU A 204 5.87 -2.46 3.66
CA LEU A 204 6.32 -1.14 4.08
C LEU A 204 5.15 -0.22 4.43
N HIS A 205 4.07 -0.25 3.65
CA HIS A 205 2.83 0.47 3.97
C HIS A 205 2.21 0.02 5.30
N TRP A 206 2.19 -1.30 5.53
CA TRP A 206 1.70 -1.87 6.77
C TRP A 206 2.58 -1.50 7.97
N LYS A 207 3.91 -1.50 7.82
CA LYS A 207 4.83 -1.01 8.83
C LYS A 207 4.50 0.43 9.25
N ARG A 208 4.37 1.33 8.29
CA ARG A 208 4.02 2.73 8.59
C ARG A 208 2.66 2.84 9.27
N SER A 209 1.69 2.06 8.82
CA SER A 209 0.36 2.00 9.45
C SER A 209 0.42 1.52 10.90
N CYS A 210 1.25 0.52 11.19
CA CYS A 210 1.46 0.00 12.54
C CYS A 210 2.13 1.03 13.46
N TRP A 211 3.13 1.77 12.96
CA TRP A 211 3.77 2.85 13.71
C TRP A 211 2.77 3.93 14.09
N VAL A 212 1.93 4.38 13.14
CA VAL A 212 0.89 5.39 13.41
C VAL A 212 -0.11 4.85 14.43
N SER A 213 -0.54 3.60 14.29
CA SER A 213 -1.43 2.95 15.25
C SER A 213 -0.83 2.95 16.67
N GLN A 214 0.46 2.64 16.82
CA GLN A 214 1.14 2.65 18.12
C GLN A 214 1.26 4.06 18.71
N VAL A 215 1.53 5.07 17.87
CA VAL A 215 1.60 6.48 18.31
C VAL A 215 0.21 6.95 18.74
N TRP A 216 -0.82 6.72 17.93
CA TRP A 216 -2.19 7.12 18.22
C TRP A 216 -2.78 6.40 19.44
N PHE A 217 -2.40 5.14 19.66
CA PHE A 217 -2.83 4.38 20.84
C PHE A 217 -2.33 5.00 22.15
N GLN A 218 -1.31 5.87 22.13
CA GLN A 218 -0.80 6.58 23.30
C GLN A 218 -1.55 7.88 23.62
N CYS A 219 -2.69 8.17 22.98
CA CYS A 219 -3.39 9.45 23.11
C CYS A 219 -3.88 9.80 24.52
N LEU A 220 -3.94 8.84 25.45
CA LEU A 220 -4.26 9.07 26.86
C LEU A 220 -3.03 9.35 27.73
N ASN A 221 -1.82 9.19 27.19
CA ASN A 221 -0.58 9.44 27.91
C ASN A 221 -0.21 10.92 27.81
N SER A 222 0.30 11.50 28.90
CA SER A 222 0.80 12.88 28.90
C SER A 222 2.06 13.08 28.05
N THR A 223 2.74 11.98 27.69
CA THR A 223 3.95 11.98 26.88
C THR A 223 3.87 10.81 25.90
N VAL A 224 4.15 11.10 24.64
CA VAL A 224 4.17 10.12 23.55
C VAL A 224 5.60 9.62 23.37
N VAL A 225 5.77 8.31 23.36
CA VAL A 225 7.02 7.64 23.01
C VAL A 225 6.95 7.22 21.56
N TYR A 226 7.79 7.80 20.71
CA TYR A 226 7.83 7.49 19.29
C TYR A 226 8.71 6.26 19.03
N PRO A 227 8.19 5.20 18.38
CA PRO A 227 9.03 4.10 17.91
C PRO A 227 10.05 4.59 16.86
N ASN A 228 11.20 3.93 16.77
CA ASN A 228 12.25 4.30 15.82
C ASN A 228 11.76 4.16 14.37
N LEU A 229 11.81 5.24 13.59
CA LEU A 229 11.29 5.29 12.22
C LEU A 229 11.95 4.28 11.26
N ASP A 230 13.25 4.00 11.43
CA ASP A 230 13.97 3.09 10.52
C ASP A 230 13.41 1.65 10.53
N ASP A 231 12.84 1.22 11.67
CA ASP A 231 12.25 -0.11 11.79
C ASP A 231 10.90 -0.22 11.05
N TRP A 232 10.27 0.92 10.76
CA TRP A 232 8.87 1.02 10.34
C TRP A 232 8.67 1.56 8.91
N GLY A 233 9.68 1.45 8.05
CA GLY A 233 9.54 1.72 6.61
C GLY A 233 9.79 3.18 6.21
N TRP A 234 10.59 3.87 7.02
CA TRP A 234 11.20 5.16 6.72
C TRP A 234 12.72 5.01 6.71
N SER A 235 13.40 5.97 6.10
CA SER A 235 14.85 6.14 6.19
C SER A 235 15.14 7.51 6.80
N VAL A 236 15.92 7.51 7.88
CA VAL A 236 16.39 8.73 8.55
C VAL A 236 17.88 8.91 8.24
N SER A 237 18.22 9.93 7.47
CA SER A 237 19.61 10.24 7.10
C SER A 237 19.84 11.74 7.17
N GLU A 238 20.88 12.15 7.89
CA GLU A 238 21.28 13.58 8.01
C GLU A 238 20.15 14.53 8.45
N GLY A 239 19.20 14.04 9.27
CA GLY A 239 18.05 14.81 9.72
C GLY A 239 16.90 14.90 8.71
N VAL A 240 17.03 14.25 7.56
CA VAL A 240 15.97 14.11 6.55
C VAL A 240 15.25 12.77 6.76
N ILE A 241 13.92 12.82 6.81
CA ILE A 241 13.06 11.64 6.86
C ILE A 241 12.49 11.41 5.46
N SER A 242 12.70 10.20 4.93
CA SER A 242 12.17 9.80 3.62
C SER A 242 11.41 8.47 3.71
N VAL A 243 10.46 8.27 2.80
CA VAL A 243 9.67 7.03 2.73
C VAL A 243 10.42 5.99 1.93
N ILE A 244 10.52 4.77 2.47
CA ILE A 244 10.96 3.60 1.71
C ILE A 244 9.72 3.07 0.99
N TRP A 245 9.70 3.21 -0.34
CA TRP A 245 8.52 2.89 -1.16
C TRP A 245 8.41 1.40 -1.50
N ASP A 246 9.53 0.74 -1.74
CA ASP A 246 9.61 -0.67 -2.12
C ASP A 246 10.95 -1.26 -1.70
N SER A 247 11.18 -2.56 -1.96
CA SER A 247 12.47 -3.19 -1.73
C SER A 247 13.55 -2.64 -2.68
N ASP A 248 14.79 -2.54 -2.20
CA ASP A 248 15.94 -2.13 -3.03
C ASP A 248 16.11 -3.01 -4.27
N LYS A 249 15.68 -4.27 -4.18
CA LYS A 249 15.66 -5.19 -5.31
C LYS A 249 14.66 -4.71 -6.37
N ASN A 250 13.40 -4.47 -5.99
CA ASN A 250 12.38 -4.04 -6.94
C ASN A 250 12.69 -2.64 -7.51
N MET A 251 13.21 -1.73 -6.69
CA MET A 251 13.63 -0.40 -7.15
C MET A 251 14.70 -0.49 -8.23
N ARG A 252 15.73 -1.33 -8.05
CA ARG A 252 16.75 -1.58 -9.07
C ARG A 252 16.17 -2.19 -10.34
N GLU A 253 15.28 -3.16 -10.24
CA GLU A 253 14.61 -3.76 -11.40
C GLU A 253 13.78 -2.72 -12.18
N VAL A 254 13.07 -1.83 -11.47
CA VAL A 254 12.33 -0.73 -12.09
C VAL A 254 13.28 0.23 -12.81
N ASP A 255 14.38 0.62 -12.19
CA ASP A 255 15.38 1.52 -12.79
C ASP A 255 16.00 0.91 -14.04
N GLU A 256 16.35 -0.38 -13.99
CA GLU A 256 16.86 -1.12 -15.14
C GLU A 256 15.84 -1.17 -16.28
N ASN A 257 14.56 -1.40 -15.96
CA ASN A 257 13.47 -1.40 -16.93
C ASN A 257 13.25 0.00 -17.55
N ILE A 258 13.29 1.05 -16.74
CA ILE A 258 13.21 2.44 -17.23
C ILE A 258 14.38 2.75 -18.16
N ILE A 259 15.60 2.38 -17.76
CA ILE A 259 16.80 2.53 -18.59
C ILE A 259 16.64 1.74 -19.89
N PHE A 260 16.14 0.50 -19.85
CA PHE A 260 15.93 -0.32 -21.03
C PHE A 260 14.90 0.29 -21.99
N LEU A 261 13.80 0.84 -21.46
CA LEU A 261 12.73 1.46 -22.24
C LEU A 261 13.16 2.81 -22.83
N LEU A 262 13.86 3.64 -22.06
CA LEU A 262 14.18 5.02 -22.45
C LEU A 262 15.56 5.18 -23.10
N LYS A 263 16.56 4.40 -22.70
CA LYS A 263 17.94 4.51 -23.23
C LYS A 263 18.16 3.53 -24.38
N GLY A 264 17.87 4.00 -25.59
CA GLY A 264 18.23 3.33 -26.84
C GLY A 264 19.74 3.23 -27.05
N CYS A 265 20.19 2.34 -27.93
CA CYS A 265 21.57 2.36 -28.41
C CYS A 265 21.78 3.56 -29.35
N SER A 266 22.87 4.30 -29.16
CA SER A 266 23.26 5.40 -30.05
C SER A 266 23.88 4.90 -31.38
N CYS A 267 23.47 3.72 -31.87
CA CYS A 267 24.00 3.15 -33.11
C CYS A 267 23.49 3.96 -34.31
N LYS A 268 24.35 4.80 -34.89
CA LYS A 268 23.98 5.73 -35.99
C LYS A 268 24.17 5.16 -37.40
N LYS A 269 24.82 4.00 -37.59
CA LYS A 269 25.22 3.49 -38.91
C LYS A 269 24.75 2.06 -39.14
N GLU A 270 24.28 1.79 -40.35
CA GLU A 270 23.99 0.44 -40.82
C GLU A 270 25.26 -0.36 -41.14
N PRO A 271 25.28 -1.68 -40.89
CA PRO A 271 24.23 -2.46 -40.23
C PRO A 271 24.16 -2.12 -38.73
N PHE A 272 22.96 -1.86 -38.24
CA PHE A 272 22.74 -1.56 -36.83
C PHE A 272 23.19 -2.74 -35.95
N CYS A 273 23.55 -2.45 -34.70
CA CYS A 273 23.99 -3.46 -33.74
C CYS A 273 25.27 -4.21 -34.18
N SER A 274 26.28 -3.46 -34.62
CA SER A 274 27.63 -3.96 -34.86
C SER A 274 28.33 -4.37 -33.54
N ARG A 275 29.59 -4.82 -33.63
CA ARG A 275 30.39 -5.20 -32.43
C ARG A 275 30.51 -4.09 -31.39
N SER A 276 30.32 -2.82 -31.77
CA SER A 276 30.41 -1.64 -30.90
C SER A 276 29.07 -1.23 -30.29
N CYS A 277 28.00 -2.02 -30.46
CA CYS A 277 26.71 -1.71 -29.86
C CYS A 277 26.73 -1.95 -28.35
N GLY A 278 26.51 -0.90 -27.56
CA GLY A 278 26.43 -0.97 -26.10
C GLY A 278 25.32 -1.89 -25.57
N CYS A 279 24.29 -2.21 -26.38
CA CYS A 279 23.24 -3.15 -25.98
C CYS A 279 23.69 -4.61 -26.05
N LYS A 280 24.81 -4.95 -26.71
CA LYS A 280 25.23 -6.34 -26.94
C LYS A 280 25.44 -7.13 -25.63
N ASN A 281 25.87 -6.45 -24.58
CA ASN A 281 26.10 -7.06 -23.26
C ASN A 281 24.92 -6.89 -22.31
N ARG A 282 23.81 -6.26 -22.75
CA ARG A 282 22.61 -6.14 -21.91
C ARG A 282 21.78 -7.42 -21.99
N PRO A 283 21.33 -7.98 -20.86
CA PRO A 283 20.57 -9.24 -20.83
C PRO A 283 19.26 -9.17 -21.62
N GLY A 284 18.63 -7.98 -21.70
CA GLY A 284 17.39 -7.75 -22.43
C GLY A 284 17.52 -7.39 -23.92
N GLY A 285 18.74 -7.29 -24.45
CA GLY A 285 18.96 -6.91 -25.85
C GLY A 285 18.75 -5.42 -26.15
N CYS A 286 18.43 -5.08 -27.40
CA CYS A 286 18.15 -3.70 -27.81
C CYS A 286 16.70 -3.32 -27.49
N GLY A 287 16.50 -2.30 -26.65
CA GLY A 287 15.18 -1.82 -26.25
C GLY A 287 14.44 -1.00 -27.33
N PRO A 288 13.18 -0.62 -27.07
CA PRO A 288 12.27 0.01 -28.04
C PRO A 288 12.78 1.34 -28.62
N THR A 289 13.55 2.09 -27.83
CA THR A 289 14.13 3.38 -28.21
C THR A 289 15.43 3.27 -29.02
N CYS A 290 15.96 2.06 -29.25
CA CYS A 290 17.11 1.87 -30.13
C CYS A 290 16.75 2.23 -31.58
N LEU A 291 17.71 2.78 -32.34
CA LEU A 291 17.50 3.06 -33.77
C LEU A 291 17.26 1.79 -34.60
N CYS A 292 17.82 0.65 -34.17
CA CYS A 292 17.50 -0.66 -34.74
C CYS A 292 16.07 -1.14 -34.41
N LYS A 293 15.38 -0.44 -33.51
CA LYS A 293 14.03 -0.71 -32.95
C LYS A 293 13.84 -2.13 -32.42
N GLY A 294 14.93 -2.83 -32.09
CA GLY A 294 14.88 -4.26 -31.77
C GLY A 294 14.28 -5.13 -32.87
N GLY A 295 14.13 -4.62 -34.11
CA GLY A 295 13.41 -5.26 -35.21
C GLY A 295 14.21 -6.34 -35.94
N LEU A 296 13.68 -6.83 -37.06
CA LEU A 296 14.18 -7.99 -37.83
C LEU A 296 15.67 -7.90 -38.25
N ASN A 297 16.23 -6.70 -38.40
CA ASN A 297 17.64 -6.48 -38.75
C ASN A 297 18.55 -6.21 -37.55
N CYS A 298 18.01 -6.27 -36.33
CA CYS A 298 18.78 -6.14 -35.10
C CYS A 298 19.51 -7.46 -34.83
N LYS A 299 20.85 -7.41 -34.74
CA LYS A 299 21.67 -8.57 -34.33
C LYS A 299 21.60 -8.89 -32.84
N ASN A 300 20.81 -8.13 -32.08
CA ASN A 300 20.61 -8.29 -30.65
C ASN A 300 19.15 -7.95 -30.29
N PRO A 301 18.17 -8.71 -30.82
CA PRO A 301 16.75 -8.45 -30.57
C PRO A 301 16.41 -8.67 -29.10
N VAL A 302 15.27 -8.10 -28.68
CA VAL A 302 14.76 -8.32 -27.32
C VAL A 302 14.52 -9.81 -27.13
N ASN A 303 15.13 -10.39 -26.09
CA ASN A 303 14.89 -11.76 -25.69
C ASN A 303 14.19 -11.77 -24.33
N LEU A 304 12.86 -11.88 -24.36
CA LEU A 304 12.03 -11.88 -23.16
C LEU A 304 12.34 -13.06 -22.22
N ASN A 305 12.86 -14.19 -22.73
CA ASN A 305 13.25 -15.33 -21.90
C ASN A 305 14.55 -15.03 -21.14
N LYS A 306 15.53 -14.36 -21.76
CA LYS A 306 16.75 -13.94 -21.06
C LYS A 306 16.51 -12.87 -20.00
N ILE A 307 15.49 -12.03 -20.19
CA ILE A 307 15.06 -11.06 -19.18
C ILE A 307 14.54 -11.81 -17.95
N LYS A 308 13.62 -12.78 -18.15
CA LYS A 308 13.08 -13.61 -17.06
C LYS A 308 14.16 -14.45 -16.35
N GLU A 309 15.04 -15.10 -17.11
CA GLU A 309 16.15 -15.89 -16.55
C GLU A 309 17.17 -15.04 -15.77
N ALA A 310 17.39 -13.78 -16.15
CA ALA A 310 18.24 -12.86 -15.40
C ALA A 310 17.57 -12.43 -14.08
N SER A 311 16.26 -12.16 -14.11
CA SER A 311 15.46 -11.88 -12.91
C SER A 311 15.45 -13.06 -11.92
N GLU A 312 15.45 -14.30 -12.44
CA GLU A 312 15.46 -15.53 -11.63
C GLU A 312 16.85 -15.85 -11.06
N LYS A 313 17.95 -15.61 -11.78
CA LYS A 313 19.32 -15.85 -11.29
C LYS A 313 19.76 -14.93 -10.15
N ILE A 314 19.11 -13.77 -10.01
CA ILE A 314 19.31 -12.87 -8.86
C ILE A 314 18.69 -13.48 -7.57
N ASN A 315 17.75 -14.42 -7.68
CA ASN A 315 17.10 -15.06 -6.53
C ASN A 315 17.90 -16.22 -5.91
N GLU A 316 18.98 -16.68 -6.54
CA GLU A 316 19.74 -17.87 -6.11
C GLU A 316 21.18 -17.55 -5.66
N SER A 317 21.44 -16.39 -5.05
CA SER A 317 22.73 -16.16 -4.39
C SER A 317 22.64 -16.46 -2.88
N PRO A 318 23.39 -17.44 -2.35
CA PRO A 318 23.43 -17.74 -0.93
C PRO A 318 24.13 -16.63 -0.15
N GLN A 319 23.62 -16.36 1.05
CA GLN A 319 24.37 -15.71 2.11
C GLN A 319 25.67 -16.48 2.38
N ASN A 320 26.83 -15.80 2.28
CA ASN A 320 27.93 -15.88 3.27
C ASN A 320 29.10 -14.95 2.93
N ASN A 321 29.48 -14.18 3.95
CA ASN A 321 30.75 -13.54 4.32
C ASN A 321 31.98 -13.78 3.43
N ASP A 322 32.71 -12.72 3.07
CA ASP A 322 33.88 -12.24 3.84
C ASP A 322 34.59 -11.05 3.17
N GLU A 323 35.40 -10.39 3.99
CA GLU A 323 36.10 -9.12 3.85
C GLU A 323 37.13 -8.99 2.71
N ASN A 324 37.45 -7.71 2.44
CA ASN A 324 38.67 -7.11 1.88
C ASN A 324 38.78 -6.76 0.38
N SER A 325 39.13 -5.47 0.20
CA SER A 325 39.91 -4.83 -0.88
C SER A 325 39.21 -4.66 -2.23
N THR A 326 39.27 -3.54 -2.94
CA THR A 326 40.11 -2.32 -2.89
C THR A 326 39.40 -1.25 -3.72
N ASP A 327 39.68 0.02 -3.38
CA ASP A 327 39.31 1.23 -4.11
C ASP A 327 39.56 1.14 -5.63
N HIS A 328 38.58 1.57 -6.43
CA HIS A 328 38.79 2.41 -7.62
C HIS A 328 37.45 2.94 -8.16
N GLU A 329 37.30 4.26 -8.07
CA GLU A 329 36.66 5.18 -9.04
C GLU A 329 35.24 4.85 -9.56
N ASN A 330 34.25 5.53 -8.99
CA ASN A 330 33.01 5.90 -9.70
C ASN A 330 32.56 7.29 -9.22
N SER A 331 33.26 8.35 -9.63
CA SER A 331 32.90 9.75 -9.34
C SER A 331 32.21 10.47 -10.51
N GLU A 332 31.47 9.76 -11.37
CA GLU A 332 30.81 10.38 -12.54
C GLU A 332 29.27 10.20 -12.60
N LEU A 333 28.64 9.75 -11.51
CA LEU A 333 27.17 9.53 -11.48
C LEU A 333 26.37 10.61 -10.73
N ASN A 334 27.04 11.62 -10.15
CA ASN A 334 26.36 12.67 -9.36
C ASN A 334 26.08 13.98 -10.14
N ASP A 335 26.48 14.10 -11.41
CA ASP A 335 26.40 15.37 -12.15
C ASP A 335 25.26 15.48 -13.19
N ILE A 336 24.27 14.56 -13.20
CA ILE A 336 23.17 14.58 -14.21
C ILE A 336 21.75 14.56 -13.60
N LEU A 337 21.59 14.87 -12.31
CA LEU A 337 20.25 15.05 -11.70
C LEU A 337 20.07 16.40 -11.00
N SER A 338 20.77 17.44 -11.44
CA SER A 338 20.37 18.83 -11.22
C SER A 338 19.28 19.20 -12.23
N ILE A 339 18.04 18.77 -11.97
CA ILE A 339 16.85 19.43 -12.52
C ILE A 339 16.32 20.32 -11.41
N ASP A 340 16.94 21.49 -11.29
CA ASP A 340 16.26 22.64 -10.70
C ASP A 340 15.13 23.07 -11.64
N ASP A 341 14.06 23.58 -11.03
CA ASP A 341 13.00 24.40 -11.63
C ASP A 341 11.78 23.67 -12.25
N PHE A 342 10.90 23.17 -11.37
CA PHE A 342 9.46 23.21 -11.63
C PHE A 342 8.81 24.12 -10.59
N GLY A 343 8.70 25.39 -10.96
CA GLY A 343 7.98 26.41 -10.22
C GLY A 343 6.53 26.02 -9.94
N PHE A 344 6.14 26.21 -8.68
CA PHE A 344 4.77 26.35 -8.25
C PHE A 344 4.10 27.50 -9.00
N ASN A 345 3.17 27.19 -9.91
CA ASN A 345 2.09 28.10 -10.26
C ASN A 345 0.79 27.53 -9.70
N THR A 346 0.41 28.06 -8.54
CA THR A 346 -0.96 28.03 -8.04
C THR A 346 -1.75 29.09 -8.79
N ASP A 347 -2.47 28.68 -9.83
CA ASP A 347 -3.56 29.50 -10.35
C ASP A 347 -4.87 28.91 -9.82
N ASP A 348 -5.50 29.73 -8.98
CA ASP A 348 -6.90 29.70 -8.60
C ASP A 348 -7.78 29.59 -9.86
N ASP A 349 -8.60 28.56 -9.92
CA ASP A 349 -9.86 28.65 -10.68
C ASP A 349 -11.00 28.06 -9.86
N SER A 350 -11.73 28.99 -9.27
CA SER A 350 -13.08 28.85 -8.78
C SER A 350 -14.01 28.38 -9.90
N SER A 351 -14.70 27.26 -9.70
CA SER A 351 -15.97 27.01 -10.36
C SER A 351 -16.98 26.46 -9.37
N SER A 352 -18.01 27.28 -9.22
CA SER A 352 -19.24 27.17 -8.47
C SER A 352 -20.17 26.04 -8.94
N ASP A 353 -20.98 25.58 -7.98
CA ASP A 353 -22.34 25.05 -8.09
C ASP A 353 -22.56 23.73 -8.86
N ASP A 354 -22.96 22.68 -8.13
CA ASP A 354 -24.39 22.36 -8.04
C ASP A 354 -24.68 21.37 -6.90
N GLU A 355 -25.52 21.84 -5.98
CA GLU A 355 -26.24 21.07 -4.98
C GLU A 355 -27.24 20.12 -5.67
N ASN A 356 -27.37 18.88 -5.19
CA ASN A 356 -28.66 18.32 -4.74
C ASN A 356 -28.56 16.84 -4.30
N ASP A 357 -29.36 16.56 -3.26
CA ASP A 357 -29.88 15.27 -2.80
C ASP A 357 -28.96 14.25 -2.12
N PHE A 358 -28.77 14.48 -0.81
CA PHE A 358 -28.78 13.39 0.18
C PHE A 358 -29.68 13.80 1.36
N ASN A 359 -30.99 13.68 1.14
CA ASN A 359 -31.95 13.42 2.20
C ASN A 359 -32.48 11.99 1.98
N ASP A 360 -32.84 11.34 3.09
CA ASP A 360 -33.37 9.98 3.21
C ASP A 360 -32.31 8.88 3.33
N ILE A 361 -31.91 8.58 4.57
CA ILE A 361 -32.40 7.42 5.33
C ILE A 361 -31.78 7.48 6.73
N LEU A 362 -32.66 7.68 7.72
CA LEU A 362 -32.43 7.46 9.15
C LEU A 362 -32.48 5.97 9.48
#